data_AF-A0A4Z0EJA6-F1
#
_entry.id   AF-A0A4Z0EJA6-F1
#
_cell.length_a   1.000
_cell.length_b   1.000
_cell.length_c   1.000
_cell.angle_alpha   90.00
_cell.angle_beta   90.00
_cell.angle_gamma   90.00
#
_symmetry.space_group_name_H-M   'P 1'
#
loop_
_entity.id
_entity.type
_entity.pdbx_description
1 polymer ?
#
loop_
_entity_poly.entity_id
_entity_poly.type
_entity_poly.pdbx_seq_one_letter_code
_entity_poly.pdbx_strand_id
1 'polypeptide(L)'
;EALAAKKARGAQLGSPQNLTRAAIEKSRNIRQANARTNQQNQQATRLGGLLQAQGYTLQQIAEELNGGGYRTRRGKLFFPSSVQRLLQRRTLYKE
;
A
#
# COMPACT_ATOMS: atom_id res chain seq x y z
N GLU A 1 -9.31 25.17 14.40
CA GLU A 1 -10.20 26.34 14.26
C GLU A 1 -10.35 26.86 12.82
N ALA A 2 -9.29 26.93 12.00
CA ALA A 2 -9.35 27.46 10.62
C ALA A 2 -10.39 26.81 9.69
N LEU A 3 -10.58 25.48 9.76
CA LEU A 3 -11.57 24.76 8.93
C LEU A 3 -13.01 25.12 9.31
N ALA A 4 -13.30 25.26 10.61
CA ALA A 4 -14.63 25.60 11.11
C ALA A 4 -15.01 27.04 10.72
N ALA A 5 -14.09 27.99 10.88
CA ALA A 5 -14.30 29.37 10.44
C ALA A 5 -14.45 29.50 8.91
N LYS A 6 -13.80 28.64 8.12
CA LYS A 6 -13.98 28.60 6.65
C LYS A 6 -15.36 28.04 6.26
N LYS A 7 -15.85 27.01 6.96
CA LYS A 7 -17.22 26.50 6.79
C LYS A 7 -18.28 27.54 7.19
N ALA A 8 -18.08 28.20 8.32
CA ALA A 8 -19.01 29.22 8.84
C ALA A 8 -19.15 30.43 7.90
N ARG A 9 -18.08 30.77 7.15
CA ARG A 9 -18.10 31.79 6.08
C ARG A 9 -18.79 31.33 4.78
N GLY A 10 -19.42 30.16 4.77
CA GLY A 10 -20.12 29.62 3.61
C GLY A 10 -19.21 29.16 2.46
N ALA A 11 -17.89 29.08 2.70
CA ALA A 11 -16.96 28.68 1.66
C ALA A 11 -17.16 27.19 1.31
N GLN A 12 -17.42 26.90 0.04
CA GLN A 12 -17.56 25.54 -0.45
C GLN A 12 -16.22 24.82 -0.31
N LEU A 13 -16.23 23.67 0.38
CA LEU A 13 -15.03 22.90 0.66
C LEU A 13 -14.79 21.82 -0.40
N GLY A 14 -13.52 21.65 -0.75
CA GLY A 14 -13.08 20.64 -1.71
C GLY A 14 -13.33 21.05 -3.16
N SER A 15 -13.05 20.11 -4.06
CA SER A 15 -13.24 20.27 -5.50
C SER A 15 -13.82 18.98 -6.06
N PRO A 16 -15.13 18.70 -5.84
CA PRO A 16 -15.77 17.46 -6.29
C PRO A 16 -15.70 17.28 -7.81
N GLN A 17 -15.53 18.36 -8.57
CA GLN A 17 -15.29 18.35 -10.02
C GLN A 17 -14.05 17.53 -10.39
N ASN A 18 -13.07 17.41 -9.49
CA ASN A 18 -11.86 16.62 -9.69
C ASN A 18 -12.05 15.13 -9.38
N LEU A 19 -13.19 14.72 -8.79
CA LEU A 19 -13.52 13.33 -8.50
C LEU A 19 -14.14 12.63 -9.72
N THR A 20 -13.56 12.86 -10.89
CA THR A 20 -13.97 12.17 -12.12
C THR A 20 -13.52 10.71 -12.08
N ARG A 21 -14.26 9.82 -12.76
CA ARG A 21 -13.88 8.40 -12.89
C ARG A 21 -12.45 8.25 -13.42
N ALA A 22 -12.09 9.04 -14.43
CA ALA A 22 -10.75 9.06 -15.03
C ALA A 22 -9.66 9.47 -14.01
N ALA A 23 -9.89 10.50 -13.20
CA ALA A 23 -8.92 10.93 -12.18
C ALA A 23 -8.74 9.88 -11.06
N ILE A 24 -9.83 9.23 -10.65
CA ILE A 24 -9.81 8.15 -9.65
C ILE A 24 -9.02 6.95 -10.19
N GLU A 25 -9.28 6.54 -11.42
CA GLU A 25 -8.59 5.44 -12.08
C GLU A 25 -7.10 5.73 -12.28
N LYS A 26 -6.75 6.92 -12.81
CA LYS A 26 -5.36 7.38 -12.94
C LYS A 26 -4.62 7.30 -11.60
N SER A 27 -5.25 7.81 -10.54
CA SER A 27 -4.66 7.78 -9.19
C SER A 27 -4.49 6.35 -8.67
N ARG A 28 -5.45 5.46 -8.94
CA ARG A 28 -5.35 4.04 -8.58
C ARG A 28 -4.19 3.38 -9.32
N ASN A 29 -4.03 3.63 -10.62
CA ASN A 29 -2.96 3.07 -11.44
C ASN A 29 -1.59 3.52 -10.96
N ILE A 30 -1.42 4.82 -10.67
CA ILE A 30 -0.18 5.37 -10.10
C ILE A 30 0.14 4.71 -8.75
N ARG A 31 -0.86 4.57 -7.85
CA ARG A 31 -0.65 3.93 -6.55
C ARG A 31 -0.25 2.45 -6.70
N GLN A 32 -0.83 1.75 -7.67
CA GLN A 32 -0.46 0.36 -7.95
C GLN A 32 0.95 0.25 -8.51
N ALA A 33 1.30 1.06 -9.52
CA ALA A 33 2.63 1.13 -10.12
C ALA A 33 3.69 1.43 -9.05
N ASN A 34 3.51 2.48 -8.26
CA ASN A 34 4.44 2.85 -7.18
C ASN A 34 4.63 1.76 -6.14
N ALA A 35 3.60 0.96 -5.87
CA ALA A 35 3.73 -0.17 -4.95
C ALA A 35 4.43 -1.39 -5.58
N ARG A 36 4.38 -1.56 -6.90
CA ARG A 36 5.08 -2.62 -7.66
C ARG A 36 6.56 -2.29 -7.88
N THR A 37 6.87 -1.04 -8.21
CA THR A 37 8.24 -0.60 -8.55
C THR A 37 9.07 -0.23 -7.33
N ASN A 38 8.47 -0.13 -6.14
CA ASN A 38 9.21 0.16 -4.93
C ASN A 38 10.14 -1.00 -4.55
N GLN A 39 11.44 -0.73 -4.48
CA GLN A 39 12.48 -1.72 -4.20
C GLN A 39 12.24 -2.50 -2.90
N GLN A 40 11.90 -1.82 -1.80
CA GLN A 40 11.62 -2.50 -0.52
C GLN A 40 10.44 -3.45 -0.63
N ASN A 41 9.36 -3.04 -1.29
CA ASN A 41 8.22 -3.91 -1.55
C ASN A 41 8.62 -5.10 -2.44
N GLN A 42 9.44 -4.91 -3.48
CA GLN A 42 9.91 -6.00 -4.34
C GLN A 42 10.74 -7.02 -3.56
N GLN A 43 11.67 -6.55 -2.74
CA GLN A 43 12.49 -7.40 -1.88
C GLN A 43 11.63 -8.16 -0.87
N ALA A 44 10.72 -7.45 -0.18
CA ALA A 44 9.79 -8.04 0.78
C ALA A 44 8.84 -9.05 0.10
N THR A 45 8.42 -8.80 -1.14
CA THR A 45 7.59 -9.73 -1.92
C THR A 45 8.34 -11.03 -2.23
N ARG A 46 9.63 -10.94 -2.59
CA ARG A 46 10.46 -12.12 -2.84
C ARG A 46 10.65 -12.94 -1.58
N LEU A 47 11.11 -12.32 -0.49
CA LEU A 47 11.32 -13.00 0.79
C LEU A 47 10.01 -13.58 1.35
N GLY A 48 8.95 -12.78 1.41
CA GLY A 48 7.64 -13.25 1.89
C GLY A 48 7.07 -14.39 1.03
N GLY A 49 7.33 -14.39 -0.28
CA GLY A 49 6.92 -15.49 -1.17
C GLY A 49 7.67 -16.79 -0.91
N LEU A 50 8.95 -16.72 -0.56
CA LEU A 50 9.75 -17.88 -0.16
C LEU A 50 9.28 -18.44 1.19
N LEU A 51 9.09 -17.57 2.19
CA LEU A 51 8.59 -17.95 3.51
C LEU A 51 7.18 -18.56 3.44
N GLN A 52 6.29 -17.99 2.62
CA GLN A 52 4.97 -18.57 2.38
C GLN A 52 5.06 -19.98 1.78
N ALA A 53 5.98 -20.21 0.84
CA ALA A 53 6.19 -21.53 0.25
C ALA A 53 6.76 -22.55 1.27
N GLN A 54 7.46 -22.07 2.30
CA GLN A 54 7.94 -22.87 3.43
C GLN A 54 6.86 -23.08 4.52
N GLY A 55 5.64 -22.59 4.31
CA GLY A 55 4.52 -22.79 5.24
C GLY A 55 4.38 -21.74 6.34
N TYR A 56 5.13 -20.63 6.28
CA TYR A 56 5.02 -19.56 7.27
C TYR A 56 3.64 -18.88 7.19
N THR A 57 3.09 -18.54 8.35
CA THR A 57 1.88 -17.73 8.46
C THR A 57 2.14 -16.27 8.08
N LEU A 58 1.09 -15.53 7.73
CA LEU A 58 1.20 -14.10 7.42
C LEU A 58 1.77 -13.27 8.58
N GLN A 59 1.53 -13.71 9.82
CA GLN A 59 2.08 -13.09 11.02
C GLN A 59 3.59 -13.29 11.11
N GLN A 60 4.07 -14.53 10.99
CA GLN A 60 5.49 -14.84 11.02
C GLN A 60 6.23 -14.14 9.88
N ILE A 61 5.66 -14.09 8.68
CA ILE A 61 6.24 -13.34 7.56
C ILE A 61 6.34 -11.84 7.89
N ALA A 62 5.34 -11.25 8.54
CA ALA A 62 5.39 -9.85 8.94
C ALA A 62 6.50 -9.59 9.97
N GLU A 63 6.67 -10.49 10.94
CA GLU A 63 7.72 -10.44 11.95
C GLU A 63 9.12 -10.53 11.31
N GLU A 64 9.34 -11.51 10.42
CA GLU A 64 10.60 -11.68 9.68
C GLU A 64 10.94 -10.45 8.84
N LEU A 65 9.97 -9.92 8.09
CA LEU A 65 10.17 -8.71 7.30
C LEU A 65 10.52 -7.51 8.19
N ASN A 66 9.81 -7.34 9.30
CA ASN A 66 10.05 -6.21 10.19
C ASN A 66 11.38 -6.31 10.93
N GLY A 67 11.75 -7.51 11.38
CA GLY A 67 13.02 -7.83 12.02
C GLY A 67 14.21 -7.64 11.08
N GLY A 68 14.06 -8.02 9.80
CA GLY A 68 15.05 -7.77 8.74
C GLY A 68 15.12 -6.32 8.25
N GLY A 69 14.41 -5.39 8.90
CA GLY A 69 14.43 -3.95 8.56
C GLY A 69 13.62 -3.57 7.32
N TYR A 70 12.89 -4.50 6.70
CA TYR A 70 11.98 -4.18 5.59
C TYR A 70 10.84 -3.29 6.08
N ARG A 71 10.47 -2.30 5.27
CA ARG A 71 9.35 -1.40 5.53
C ARG A 71 8.49 -1.29 4.28
N THR A 72 7.22 -0.96 4.49
CA THR A 72 6.32 -0.63 3.38
C THR A 72 6.83 0.62 2.65
N ARG A 73 6.40 0.84 1.41
CA ARG A 73 6.67 2.09 0.64
C ARG A 73 6.50 3.40 1.44
N ARG A 74 5.63 3.44 2.46
CA ARG A 74 5.40 4.62 3.31
C ARG A 74 6.26 4.64 4.59
N GLY A 75 7.27 3.79 4.69
CA GLY A 75 8.16 3.67 5.85
C GLY A 75 7.50 3.03 7.09
N LYS A 76 6.35 2.35 6.92
CA LYS A 76 5.64 1.69 8.03
C LYS A 76 5.98 0.21 8.13
N LEU A 77 5.79 -0.37 9.31
CA LEU A 77 5.89 -1.82 9.54
C LEU A 77 4.90 -2.60 8.68
N PHE A 78 5.25 -3.84 8.40
CA PHE A 78 4.36 -4.82 7.83
C PHE A 78 3.46 -5.41 8.92
N PHE A 79 2.17 -5.52 8.60
CA PHE A 79 1.17 -6.29 9.32
C PHE A 79 0.70 -7.47 8.45
N PRO A 80 0.07 -8.52 9.02
CA PRO A 80 -0.44 -9.67 8.25
C PRO A 80 -1.28 -9.28 7.03
N SER A 81 -2.15 -8.27 7.19
CA SER A 81 -3.00 -7.76 6.09
C SER A 81 -2.19 -7.09 4.97
N SER A 82 -1.08 -6.43 5.31
CA SER A 82 -0.18 -5.84 4.33
C SER A 82 0.66 -6.90 3.61
N VAL A 83 1.07 -7.95 4.33
CA VAL A 83 1.76 -9.12 3.76
C VAL A 83 0.83 -9.86 2.79
N GLN A 84 -0.43 -10.09 3.18
CA GLN A 84 -1.43 -10.71 2.30
C GLN A 84 -1.54 -9.94 0.97
N ARG A 85 -1.68 -8.61 1.03
CA ARG A 85 -1.77 -7.75 -0.16
C ARG A 85 -0.48 -7.75 -0.97
N LEU A 86 0.67 -7.87 -0.32
CA LEU A 86 1.98 -7.97 -0.97
C LEU A 86 2.09 -9.26 -1.77
N LEU A 87 1.70 -10.39 -1.18
CA LEU A 87 1.76 -11.72 -1.79
C LEU A 87 0.70 -11.93 -2.86
N GLN A 88 -0.52 -11.43 -2.67
CA GLN A 88 -1.57 -11.45 -3.71
C GLN A 88 -1.13 -10.71 -4.97
N ARG A 89 -0.37 -9.61 -4.84
CA ARG A 89 0.19 -8.93 -6.01
C ARG A 89 1.18 -9.81 -6.74
N ARG A 90 2.00 -10.59 -6.02
CA ARG A 90 2.94 -11.54 -6.65
C ARG A 90 2.20 -12.57 -7.50
N THR A 91 1.10 -13.13 -6.99
CA THR A 91 0.35 -14.18 -7.71
C THR A 91 -0.37 -13.66 -8.95
N LEU A 92 -0.80 -12.39 -8.95
CA LEU A 92 -1.49 -11.77 -10.10
C LEU A 92 -0.55 -11.44 -11.28
N TYR A 93 0.76 -11.47 -11.09
CA TYR A 93 1.77 -11.15 -12.12
C TYR A 93 2.86 -12.23 -12.20
N LYS A 94 2.55 -13.48 -11.82
CA LYS A 94 3.43 -14.60 -12.15
C LYS A 94 3.48 -14.70 -13.68
N GLU A 95 4.61 -14.37 -14.26
CA GLU A 95 5.03 -14.81 -15.60
C GLU A 95 5.23 -16.33 -15.61
#